data_AF-A0A357KWG2-F1
#
_entry.id   AF-A0A357KWG2-F1
#
_cell.length_a   1.000
_cell.length_b   1.000
_cell.length_c   1.000
_cell.angle_alpha   90.00
_cell.angle_beta   90.00
_cell.angle_gamma   90.00
#
_symmetry.space_group_name_H-M   'P 1'
#
loop_
_entity.id
_entity.type
_entity.pdbx_description
1 polymer ?
#
loop_
_entity_poly.entity_id
_entity_poly.type
_entity_poly.pdbx_seq_one_letter_code
_entity_poly.pdbx_strand_id
1 'polypeptide(L)'
;MSEASKEHLSAVRRLALHCGVQPFHRDAFGARRVVPLSTLVPVLGVLGWKASTLAQAVESERRFIETEHARVLQPVTVLWEGKASRVEVRPRLSGRARKFTLTCALALESGESRVWSQSFTAADLRA
;
A
#
# COMPACT_ATOMS: atom_id res chain seq x y z
N MET A 1 9.57 25.10 17.86
CA MET A 1 9.85 23.73 17.37
C MET A 1 11.11 23.79 16.51
N SER A 2 12.08 22.91 16.75
CA SER A 2 13.28 22.80 15.91
C SER A 2 12.94 22.20 14.54
N GLU A 3 13.83 22.38 13.56
CA GLU A 3 13.64 21.85 12.21
C GLU A 3 13.56 20.32 12.21
N ALA A 4 14.44 19.66 12.98
CA ALA A 4 14.42 18.21 13.18
C ALA A 4 13.07 17.69 13.72
N SER A 5 12.40 18.44 14.61
CA SER A 5 11.06 18.06 15.10
C SER A 5 9.98 18.19 14.04
N LYS A 6 10.08 19.16 13.12
CA LYS A 6 9.14 19.31 12.01
C LYS A 6 9.31 18.19 10.98
N GLU A 7 10.56 17.85 10.65
CA GLU A 7 10.88 16.75 9.75
C GLU A 7 10.37 15.42 10.29
N HIS A 8 10.60 15.16 11.58
CA HIS A 8 10.09 13.95 12.24
C HIS A 8 8.56 13.90 12.16
N LEU A 9 7.87 14.99 12.51
CA LEU A 9 6.42 15.05 12.42
C LEU A 9 5.91 14.84 10.98
N SER A 10 6.60 15.39 9.98
CA SER A 10 6.28 15.20 8.57
C SER A 10 6.41 13.72 8.17
N ALA A 11 7.52 13.08 8.52
CA ALA A 11 7.76 11.66 8.23
C ALA A 11 6.70 10.75 8.88
N VAL A 12 6.38 10.99 10.17
CA VAL A 12 5.34 10.20 10.86
C VAL A 12 3.97 10.37 10.22
N ARG A 13 3.63 11.59 9.76
CA ARG A 13 2.34 11.83 9.09
C ARG A 13 2.23 11.15 7.73
N ARG A 14 3.30 11.11 6.94
CA ARG A 14 3.29 10.39 5.66
C ARG A 14 3.13 8.89 5.87
N LEU A 15 3.89 8.32 6.80
CA LEU A 15 3.73 6.92 7.19
C LEU A 15 2.31 6.62 7.69
N ALA A 16 1.73 7.48 8.53
CA ALA A 16 0.34 7.34 9.00
C ALA A 16 -0.65 7.27 7.84
N LEU A 17 -0.51 8.14 6.83
CA LEU A 17 -1.37 8.14 5.64
C LEU A 17 -1.25 6.83 4.85
N HIS A 18 -0.04 6.31 4.67
CA HIS A 18 0.19 5.00 4.04
C HIS A 18 -0.52 3.86 4.79
N CYS A 19 -0.55 3.92 6.12
CA CYS A 19 -1.21 2.94 6.96
C CYS A 19 -2.72 3.18 7.15
N GLY A 20 -3.33 4.16 6.45
CA GLY A 20 -4.75 4.49 6.60
C GLY A 20 -5.11 5.21 7.89
N VAL A 21 -4.12 5.73 8.63
CA VAL A 21 -4.32 6.51 9.86
C VAL A 21 -4.38 7.99 9.51
N GLN A 22 -5.52 8.64 9.80
CA GLN A 22 -5.69 10.06 9.51
C GLN A 22 -4.93 10.94 10.52
N PRO A 23 -3.98 11.79 10.07
CA PRO A 23 -3.23 12.68 10.96
C PRO A 23 -4.02 13.95 11.34
N PHE A 24 -5.22 14.12 10.80
CA PHE A 24 -6.15 15.20 11.10
C PHE A 24 -7.58 14.69 10.96
N HIS A 25 -8.50 15.23 11.76
CA HIS A 25 -9.93 14.96 11.66
C HIS A 25 -10.74 16.22 11.96
N ARG A 26 -12.04 16.22 11.69
CA ARG A 26 -12.97 17.22 12.21
C ARG A 26 -13.66 16.64 13.44
N ASP A 27 -13.71 17.40 14.52
CA ASP A 27 -14.45 17.00 15.71
C ASP A 27 -15.97 17.18 15.52
N ALA A 28 -16.75 16.83 16.54
CA ALA A 28 -18.21 16.94 16.53
C ALA A 28 -18.73 18.37 16.34
N PHE A 29 -17.88 19.39 16.55
CA PHE A 29 -18.20 20.80 16.35
C PHE A 29 -17.68 21.32 15.00
N GLY A 30 -17.18 20.44 14.14
CA GLY A 30 -16.64 20.77 12.82
C GLY A 30 -15.24 21.36 12.83
N ALA A 31 -14.60 21.51 14.00
CA ALA A 31 -13.28 22.09 14.11
C ALA A 31 -12.20 21.08 13.68
N ARG A 32 -11.22 21.54 12.89
CA ARG A 32 -10.10 20.69 12.44
C ARG A 32 -9.15 20.44 13.61
N ARG A 33 -8.96 19.17 13.96
CA ARG A 33 -8.01 18.69 14.96
C ARG A 33 -6.82 18.03 14.28
N VAL A 34 -5.64 18.33 14.80
CA VAL A 34 -4.38 17.71 14.40
C VAL A 34 -4.03 16.64 15.42
N VAL A 35 -3.76 15.42 14.98
CA VAL A 35 -3.37 14.33 15.87
C VAL A 35 -1.92 14.57 16.32
N PRO A 36 -1.64 14.60 17.64
CA PRO A 36 -0.29 14.84 18.14
C PRO A 36 0.61 13.63 17.91
N LEU A 37 1.92 13.88 17.87
CA LEU A 37 2.93 12.84 17.67
C LEU A 37 2.85 11.74 18.75
N SER A 38 2.53 12.13 19.98
CA SER A 38 2.31 11.23 21.12
C SER A 38 1.16 10.25 20.91
N THR A 39 0.24 10.51 19.97
CA THR A 39 -0.83 9.59 19.58
C THR A 39 -0.48 8.81 18.32
N LEU A 40 0.12 9.45 17.31
CA LEU A 40 0.47 8.79 16.05
C LEU A 40 1.50 7.67 16.25
N VAL A 41 2.55 7.91 17.05
CA VAL A 41 3.63 6.93 17.22
C VAL A 41 3.14 5.62 17.85
N PRO A 42 2.37 5.61 18.95
CA PRO A 42 1.82 4.37 19.49
C PRO A 42 0.87 3.65 18.53
N VAL A 43 -0.01 4.38 17.83
CA VAL A 43 -0.94 3.79 16.85
C VAL A 43 -0.16 3.08 15.73
N LEU A 44 0.86 3.73 15.18
CA LEU A 44 1.73 3.11 14.18
C LEU A 44 2.48 1.89 14.75
N GLY A 45 2.88 1.95 16.02
CA GLY A 45 3.48 0.81 16.73
C GLY A 45 2.56 -0.41 16.81
N VAL A 46 1.27 -0.21 17.11
CA VAL A 46 0.26 -1.28 17.11
C VAL A 46 0.09 -1.90 15.71
N LEU A 47 0.22 -1.08 14.66
CA LEU A 47 0.20 -1.52 13.25
C LEU A 47 1.53 -2.16 12.79
N GLY A 48 2.52 -2.29 13.67
CA GLY A 48 3.81 -2.94 13.40
C GLY A 48 4.91 -2.02 12.87
N TRP A 49 4.71 -0.69 12.88
CA TRP A 49 5.65 0.29 12.33
C TRP A 49 6.39 1.07 13.41
N LYS A 50 7.69 1.32 13.19
CA LYS A 50 8.53 2.10 14.11
C LYS A 50 8.57 3.55 13.67
N ALA A 51 8.29 4.48 14.59
CA ALA A 51 8.18 5.90 14.27
C ALA A 51 8.66 6.84 15.40
N SER A 52 9.33 6.32 16.44
CA SER A 52 9.72 7.10 17.62
C SER A 52 10.82 8.12 17.34
N THR A 53 11.57 7.96 16.25
CA THR A 53 12.57 8.91 15.77
C THR A 53 12.38 9.20 14.28
N LEU A 54 12.98 10.28 13.78
CA LEU A 54 12.96 10.62 12.36
C LEU A 54 13.48 9.46 11.48
N ALA A 55 14.64 8.90 11.84
CA ALA A 55 15.25 7.80 11.09
C ALA A 55 14.34 6.55 11.03
N GLN A 56 13.67 6.22 12.15
CA GLN A 56 12.72 5.10 12.17
C GLN A 56 11.50 5.35 11.28
N ALA A 57 10.95 6.57 11.32
CA ALA A 57 9.78 6.92 10.50
C ALA A 57 10.10 6.85 9.00
N VAL A 58 11.24 7.40 8.57
CA VAL A 58 11.69 7.36 7.16
C VAL A 58 11.95 5.93 6.70
N GLU A 59 12.61 5.12 7.51
CA GLU A 59 12.89 3.72 7.15
C GLU A 59 11.61 2.88 7.10
N SER A 60 10.68 3.09 8.04
CA SER A 60 9.37 2.42 8.02
C SER A 60 8.54 2.81 6.79
N GLU A 61 8.53 4.10 6.42
CA GLU A 61 7.88 4.60 5.21
C GLU A 61 8.46 3.94 3.95
N ARG A 62 9.80 3.91 3.83
CA ARG A 62 10.49 3.25 2.72
C ARG A 62 10.10 1.76 2.62
N ARG A 63 10.14 1.03 3.74
CA ARG A 63 9.75 -0.39 3.78
C ARG A 63 8.30 -0.62 3.41
N PHE A 64 7.39 0.26 3.82
CA PHE A 64 5.98 0.17 3.43
C PHE A 64 5.86 0.26 1.91
N ILE A 65 6.44 1.29 1.30
CA ILE A 65 6.40 1.51 -0.15
C ILE A 65 7.02 0.33 -0.89
N GLU A 66 8.19 -0.14 -0.45
CA GLU A 66 8.86 -1.29 -1.04
C GLU A 66 8.01 -2.56 -0.95
N THR A 67 7.35 -2.80 0.19
CA THR A 67 6.48 -3.97 0.38
C THR A 67 5.25 -3.91 -0.52
N GLU A 68 4.64 -2.73 -0.67
CA GLU A 68 3.50 -2.55 -1.57
C GLU A 68 3.88 -2.70 -3.05
N HIS A 69 5.02 -2.14 -3.45
CA HIS A 69 5.55 -2.26 -4.83
C HIS A 69 6.06 -3.68 -5.14
N ALA A 70 6.47 -4.41 -4.10
CA ALA A 70 6.93 -5.77 -4.18
C ALA A 70 5.83 -6.78 -4.57
N ARG A 71 4.56 -6.44 -4.37
CA ARG A 71 3.44 -7.37 -4.53
C ARG A 71 3.06 -7.54 -6.00
N VAL A 72 3.00 -8.80 -6.44
CA VAL A 72 2.51 -9.16 -7.79
C VAL A 72 1.00 -9.00 -7.88
N LEU A 73 0.27 -9.34 -6.82
CA LEU A 73 -1.17 -9.18 -6.70
C LEU A 73 -1.49 -8.48 -5.37
N GLN A 74 -2.61 -7.75 -5.34
CA GLN A 74 -3.15 -7.26 -4.07
C GLN A 74 -3.55 -8.46 -3.19
N PRO A 75 -3.38 -8.37 -1.85
CA PRO A 75 -3.70 -9.49 -0.95
C PRO A 75 -5.16 -9.93 -1.07
N VAL A 76 -6.05 -8.95 -1.26
CA VAL A 76 -7.48 -9.16 -1.45
C VAL A 76 -7.97 -8.17 -2.49
N THR A 77 -8.77 -8.65 -3.45
CA THR A 77 -9.48 -7.82 -4.41
C THR A 77 -10.97 -8.10 -4.28
N VAL A 78 -11.77 -7.08 -4.01
CA VAL A 78 -13.24 -7.21 -3.93
C VAL A 78 -13.85 -6.74 -5.25
N LEU A 79 -14.63 -7.61 -5.88
CA LEU A 79 -15.28 -7.37 -7.16
C LEU A 79 -16.80 -7.41 -6.99
N TRP A 80 -17.50 -6.58 -7.75
CA TRP A 80 -18.97 -6.55 -7.75
C TRP A 80 -19.51 -7.41 -8.88
N GLU A 81 -20.51 -8.24 -8.58
CA GLU A 81 -21.20 -9.05 -9.58
C GLU A 81 -21.83 -8.18 -10.68
N GLY A 82 -21.80 -8.67 -11.92
CA GLY A 82 -22.35 -7.97 -13.08
C GLY A 82 -21.53 -6.77 -13.58
N LYS A 83 -20.44 -6.39 -12.90
CA LYS A 83 -19.54 -5.32 -13.35
C LYS A 83 -18.26 -5.88 -13.97
N ALA A 84 -17.95 -5.41 -15.17
CA ALA A 84 -16.65 -5.63 -15.79
C ALA A 84 -15.56 -5.10 -14.84
N SER A 85 -14.77 -6.02 -14.31
CA SER A 85 -13.77 -5.75 -13.29
C SER A 85 -12.39 -6.18 -13.77
N ARG A 86 -11.35 -5.49 -13.30
CA ARG A 86 -9.96 -5.80 -13.60
C ARG A 86 -9.21 -6.04 -12.31
N VAL A 87 -8.34 -7.06 -12.30
CA VAL A 87 -7.38 -7.29 -11.22
C VAL A 87 -6.03 -6.79 -11.72
N GLU A 88 -5.45 -5.84 -11.00
CA GLU A 88 -4.12 -5.33 -11.33
C GLU A 88 -3.05 -6.36 -10.96
N VAL A 89 -2.14 -6.63 -11.89
CA VAL A 89 -1.01 -7.55 -11.68
C VAL A 89 0.29 -6.82 -11.97
N ARG A 90 1.24 -6.87 -11.04
CA ARG A 90 2.55 -6.21 -11.12
C ARG A 90 3.67 -7.25 -11.13
N PRO A 91 3.88 -7.96 -12.24
CA PRO A 91 4.90 -9.01 -12.30
C PRO A 91 6.30 -8.40 -12.11
N ARG A 92 7.13 -9.06 -11.31
CA ARG A 92 8.55 -8.71 -11.20
C ARG A 92 9.31 -9.34 -12.36
N LEU A 93 9.59 -8.53 -13.37
CA LEU A 93 10.38 -8.96 -14.51
C LEU A 93 11.87 -8.70 -14.24
N SER A 94 12.70 -9.73 -14.38
CA SER A 94 14.15 -9.56 -14.33
C SER A 94 14.67 -9.10 -15.70
N GLY A 95 15.41 -7.99 -15.72
CA GLY A 95 16.11 -7.51 -16.92
C GLY A 95 15.21 -6.90 -18.00
N ARG A 96 15.63 -7.03 -19.27
CA ARG A 96 14.95 -6.46 -20.46
C ARG A 96 13.91 -7.42 -21.06
N ALA A 97 13.20 -8.19 -20.25
CA ALA A 97 12.19 -9.12 -20.76
C ALA A 97 11.17 -8.37 -21.64
N ARG A 98 11.21 -8.63 -22.95
CA ARG A 98 10.34 -7.95 -23.93
C ARG A 98 8.97 -8.60 -24.03
N LYS A 99 8.85 -9.85 -23.58
CA LYS A 99 7.63 -10.65 -23.55
C LYS A 99 7.62 -11.53 -22.31
N PHE A 100 6.44 -11.74 -21.73
CA PHE A 100 6.23 -12.64 -20.61
C PHE A 100 4.81 -13.22 -20.67
N THR A 101 4.59 -14.34 -20.01
CA THR A 101 3.27 -14.97 -19.90
C THR A 101 2.90 -15.06 -18.42
N LEU A 102 1.68 -14.66 -18.09
CA LEU A 102 1.09 -14.88 -16.79
C LEU A 102 0.14 -16.06 -16.88
N THR A 103 0.29 -17.02 -15.97
CA THR A 103 -0.67 -18.09 -15.75
C THR A 103 -1.40 -17.80 -14.46
N CYS A 104 -2.71 -17.67 -14.55
CA CYS A 104 -3.60 -17.37 -13.43
C CYS A 104 -4.50 -18.56 -13.16
N ALA A 105 -4.79 -18.80 -11.88
CA ALA A 105 -5.75 -19.78 -11.43
C ALA A 105 -6.76 -19.11 -10.50
N LEU A 106 -8.04 -19.43 -10.67
CA LEU A 106 -9.14 -19.01 -9.81
C LEU A 106 -9.85 -20.26 -9.30
N ALA A 107 -9.80 -20.48 -8.00
CA ALA A 107 -10.61 -21.49 -7.32
C ALA A 107 -11.84 -20.81 -6.73
N LEU A 108 -13.02 -21.33 -7.03
CA LEU A 108 -14.30 -20.87 -6.47
C LEU A 108 -14.64 -21.67 -5.21
N GLU A 109 -15.48 -21.09 -4.36
CA GLU A 109 -15.95 -21.76 -3.13
C GLU A 109 -16.76 -23.04 -3.41
N SER A 110 -17.35 -23.13 -4.61
CA SER A 110 -18.03 -24.34 -5.09
C SER A 110 -17.09 -25.53 -5.35
N GLY A 111 -15.78 -25.30 -5.33
CA GLY A 111 -14.75 -26.28 -5.74
C GLY A 111 -14.40 -26.23 -7.23
N GLU A 112 -15.14 -25.46 -8.04
CA GLU A 112 -14.77 -25.21 -9.44
C GLU A 112 -13.43 -24.47 -9.52
N SER A 113 -12.58 -24.83 -10.49
CA SER A 113 -11.33 -24.13 -10.74
C SER A 113 -11.20 -23.74 -12.21
N ARG A 114 -10.71 -22.52 -12.45
CA ARG A 114 -10.42 -21.99 -13.79
C ARG A 114 -8.95 -21.62 -13.88
N VAL A 115 -8.30 -22.04 -14.96
CA VAL A 115 -6.89 -21.71 -15.23
C VAL A 115 -6.81 -21.11 -16.62
N TRP A 116 -6.09 -20.00 -16.75
CA TRP A 116 -5.85 -19.37 -18.04
C TRP A 116 -4.46 -18.77 -18.09
N SER A 117 -3.93 -18.61 -19.30
CA SER A 117 -2.65 -17.95 -19.55
C SER A 117 -2.82 -16.82 -20.54
N GLN A 118 -2.12 -15.71 -20.30
CA GLN A 118 -2.10 -14.58 -21.20
C GLN A 118 -0.67 -14.08 -21.38
N SER A 119 -0.32 -13.79 -22.64
CA SER A 119 0.99 -13.28 -23.01
C SER A 119 0.95 -11.76 -23.14
N PHE A 120 2.00 -11.12 -22.63
CA PHE A 120 2.16 -9.68 -22.57
C PHE A 120 3.54 -9.30 -23.13
N THR A 121 3.66 -8.03 -23.49
CA THR A 121 4.87 -7.38 -23.93
C THR A 121 5.26 -6.26 -22.96
N ALA A 122 6.47 -5.72 -23.11
CA ALA A 122 6.91 -4.57 -22.31
C ALA A 122 6.04 -3.31 -22.51
N ALA A 123 5.31 -3.19 -23.63
CA ALA A 123 4.40 -2.07 -23.87
C ALA A 123 3.12 -2.15 -23.01
N ASP A 124 2.70 -3.37 -22.65
CA ASP A 124 1.48 -3.62 -21.88
C ASP A 124 1.63 -3.28 -20.39
N LEU A 125 2.86 -2.98 -19.93
CA LEU A 125 3.19 -2.65 -18.54
C LEU A 125 3.03 -1.16 -18.18
N ARG A 126 2.67 -0.29 -19.13
CA ARG A 126 2.63 1.18 -18.96
C ARG A 126 1.23 1.76 -18.77
N ALA A 127 0.20 0.93 -18.58
CA ALA A 127 -1.17 1.35 -18.29
C ALA A 127 -1.45 1.27 -16.79
#